data_AF-A0A925JF38-F1
#
_entry.id   AF-A0A925JF38-F1
#
_cell.length_a   1.000
_cell.length_b   1.000
_cell.length_c   1.000
_cell.angle_alpha   90.00
_cell.angle_beta   90.00
_cell.angle_gamma   90.00
#
_symmetry.space_group_name_H-M   'P 1'
#
loop_
_entity.id
_entity.type
_entity.pdbx_description
1 polymer ?
#
loop_
_entity_poly.entity_id
_entity_poly.type
_entity_poly.pdbx_seq_one_letter_code
_entity_poly.pdbx_strand_id
1 'polypeptide(L)' 'MKNLDNIVNFDQGRINFSLDNEVIYWAQKFKVSARQLYEAAREAGSSISQTEKALIKLGHLEQPLPKT' A
#
# COMPACT_ATOMS: atom_id res chain seq x y z
N MET A 1 14.70 -8.34 -14.52
CA MET A 1 13.93 -7.68 -13.45
C MET A 1 13.24 -8.79 -12.66
N LYS A 2 13.44 -8.88 -11.34
CA LYS A 2 12.76 -9.89 -10.51
C LYS A 2 11.29 -9.45 -10.36
N ASN A 3 10.34 -10.25 -10.87
CA ASN A 3 8.92 -10.01 -10.64
C ASN A 3 8.64 -10.15 -9.14
N LEU A 4 8.32 -9.02 -8.49
CA LEU A 4 7.91 -8.95 -7.08
C LEU A 4 6.60 -9.73 -6.84
N ASP A 5 5.87 -10.06 -7.90
CA ASP A 5 4.60 -10.79 -7.88
C ASP A 5 4.74 -12.25 -7.40
N ASN A 6 5.94 -12.85 -7.49
CA ASN A 6 6.18 -14.26 -7.12
C ASN A 6 6.59 -14.48 -5.65
N ILE A 7 6.77 -13.42 -4.86
CA ILE A 7 7.29 -13.51 -3.47
C ILE A 7 6.26 -12.98 -2.45
N VAL A 8 5.41 -12.04 -2.86
CA VAL A 8 4.39 -11.45 -1.98
C VAL A 8 3.13 -12.31 -2.07
N ASN A 9 2.84 -13.05 -1.01
CA ASN A 9 1.58 -13.78 -0.88
C ASN A 9 0.46 -12.74 -0.63
N PHE A 10 -0.18 -12.26 -1.69
CA PHE A 10 -1.21 -11.19 -1.68
C PHE A 10 -2.52 -11.50 -0.94
N ASP A 11 -2.57 -12.61 -0.21
CA ASP A 11 -3.80 -13.37 0.01
C ASP A 11 -4.76 -12.82 1.08
N GLN A 12 -4.63 -11.58 1.57
CA GLN A 12 -5.41 -11.16 2.75
C GLN A 12 -6.00 -9.74 2.76
N GLY A 13 -5.96 -8.99 1.65
CA GLY A 13 -6.55 -7.64 1.66
C GLY A 13 -5.81 -6.67 2.61
N ARG A 14 -4.58 -7.01 3.00
CA ARG A 14 -3.73 -6.32 3.97
C ARG A 14 -2.30 -6.16 3.45
N ILE A 15 -1.59 -5.18 4.01
CA ILE A 15 -0.19 -4.87 3.74
C ILE A 15 0.63 -5.36 4.93
N ASN A 16 1.59 -6.25 4.69
CA ASN A 16 2.56 -6.66 5.69
C ASN A 16 3.72 -5.66 5.80
N PHE A 17 3.66 -4.81 6.82
CA PHE A 17 4.69 -3.81 7.08
C PHE A 17 5.99 -4.36 7.69
N SER A 18 6.03 -5.65 8.03
CA SER A 18 7.25 -6.35 8.47
C SER A 18 8.07 -6.89 7.29
N LEU A 19 7.55 -6.80 6.06
CA LEU A 19 8.19 -7.27 4.85
C LEU A 19 8.50 -6.08 3.94
N ASP A 20 9.78 -5.68 3.87
CA ASP A 20 10.22 -4.52 3.07
C ASP A 20 9.78 -4.62 1.60
N ASN A 21 9.81 -5.82 1.01
CA ASN A 21 9.38 -6.05 -0.37
C ASN A 21 7.88 -5.79 -0.56
N GLU A 22 7.05 -6.07 0.44
CA GLU A 22 5.61 -5.82 0.38
C GLU A 22 5.29 -4.33 0.54
N VAL A 23 6.01 -3.64 1.44
CA VAL A 23 5.93 -2.18 1.59
C VAL A 23 6.33 -1.49 0.29
N ILE A 24 7.43 -1.91 -0.33
CA ILE A 24 7.91 -1.36 -1.60
C ILE A 24 6.88 -1.59 -2.72
N TYR A 25 6.34 -2.82 -2.81
CA TYR A 25 5.32 -3.14 -3.80
C TYR A 25 4.10 -2.23 -3.67
N TRP A 26 3.54 -2.08 -2.47
CA TRP A 26 2.35 -1.26 -2.26
C TRP A 26 2.63 0.23 -2.43
N ALA A 27 3.79 0.72 -1.98
CA ALA A 27 4.21 2.09 -2.22
C ALA A 27 4.28 2.40 -3.73
N GLN A 28 4.83 1.47 -4.54
CA GLN A 28 4.86 1.59 -5.99
C GLN A 28 3.46 1.52 -6.62
N LYS A 29 2.59 0.60 -6.16
CA LYS A 29 1.21 0.49 -6.64
C LYS A 29 0.41 1.76 -6.39
N PHE A 30 0.49 2.30 -5.18
CA PHE A 30 -0.17 3.56 -4.81
C PHE A 30 0.56 4.81 -5.33
N LYS A 31 1.77 4.66 -5.88
CA LYS A 31 2.64 5.76 -6.32
C LYS A 31 2.93 6.77 -5.20
N VAL A 32 3.12 6.28 -3.98
CA VAL A 32 3.47 7.06 -2.79
C VAL A 32 4.82 6.60 -2.24
N SER A 33 5.42 7.39 -1.34
CA SER A 33 6.59 6.96 -0.59
C SER A 33 6.21 5.93 0.49
N ALA A 34 7.16 5.07 0.87
CA ALA A 34 6.97 4.15 1.99
C ALA A 34 6.55 4.89 3.27
N ARG A 35 7.09 6.09 3.52
CA ARG A 35 6.71 6.94 4.65
C ARG A 35 5.22 7.30 4.64
N GLN A 36 4.69 7.72 3.50
CA GLN A 36 3.26 8.04 3.35
C GLN A 36 2.39 6.79 3.51
N LEU A 37 2.86 5.64 3.03
CA LEU A 37 2.18 4.37 3.23
C LEU A 37 2.11 3.98 4.71
N TYR A 38 3.21 4.12 5.46
CA TYR A 38 3.26 3.91 6.91
C TYR A 38 2.34 4.88 7.66
N GLU A 39 2.33 6.15 7.26
CA GLU A 39 1.47 7.16 7.88
C GLU A 39 -0.02 6.80 7.70
N ALA A 40 -0.44 6.48 6.49
CA ALA A 40 -1.80 6.05 6.20
C ALA A 40 -2.21 4.78 6.96
N ALA A 41 -1.31 3.79 7.04
CA ALA A 41 -1.58 2.57 7.79
C ALA A 41 -1.61 2.79 9.31
N ARG A 42 -0.87 3.77 9.84
CA ARG A 42 -0.98 4.18 11.25
C ARG A 42 -2.34 4.80 11.56
N GLU A 43 -2.94 5.52 10.61
CA GLU A 43 -4.27 6.11 10.79
C GLU A 43 -5.40 5.09 10.66
N ALA A 44 -5.34 4.19 9.67
CA ALA A 44 -6.49 3.39 9.26
C ALA A 44 -6.29 1.87 9.35
N GLY A 45 -5.12 1.42 9.80
CA GLY A 45 -4.73 0.01 9.87
C GLY A 45 -4.12 -0.51 8.57
N SER A 46 -3.69 -1.78 8.59
CA SER A 46 -2.94 -2.38 7.48
C SER A 46 -3.81 -2.90 6.33
N SER A 47 -5.14 -2.75 6.37
CA SER A 47 -5.96 -3.11 5.22
C SER A 47 -5.60 -2.25 4.02
N ILE A 48 -5.46 -2.86 2.85
CA ILE A 48 -5.19 -2.15 1.58
C ILE A 48 -6.28 -1.09 1.34
N SER A 49 -7.54 -1.47 1.51
CA SER A 49 -8.68 -0.56 1.29
C SER A 49 -8.73 0.61 2.28
N GLN A 50 -8.32 0.38 3.53
CA GLN A 50 -8.29 1.43 4.55
C GLN A 50 -7.08 2.34 4.37
N THR A 51 -5.94 1.75 4.03
CA THR A 51 -4.70 2.48 3.69
C THR A 51 -4.92 3.38 2.48
N GLU A 52 -5.55 2.89 1.42
CA GLU A 52 -5.91 3.69 0.24
C GLU A 52 -6.80 4.89 0.60
N LYS A 53 -7.87 4.67 1.38
CA LYS A 53 -8.75 5.75 1.85
C LYS A 53 -8.00 6.78 2.70
N ALA A 54 -7.08 6.32 3.56
CA ALA A 54 -6.26 7.20 4.37
C ALA A 54 -5.26 8.00 3.54
N LEU A 55 -4.64 7.40 2.51
CA LEU A 55 -3.78 8.12 1.58
C LEU A 55 -4.53 9.25 0.87
N ILE A 56 -5.79 9.01 0.48
CA ILE A 56 -6.64 10.06 -0.11
C ILE A 56 -6.96 11.15 0.91
N LYS A 57 -7.38 10.76 2.12
CA LYS A 57 -7.71 11.70 3.20
C LYS A 57 -6.52 12.60 3.59
N LEU A 58 -5.31 12.06 3.54
CA LEU A 58 -4.05 12.76 3.83
C LEU A 58 -3.53 13.59 2.65
N GLY A 59 -4.14 13.49 1.45
CA GLY A 59 -3.66 14.17 0.25
C GLY A 59 -2.41 13.52 -0.38
N HIS A 60 -2.06 12.31 0.03
CA HIS A 60 -0.95 11.53 -0.55
C HIS A 60 -1.34 10.83 -1.84
N LEU A 61 -2.64 10.65 -2.08
CA LEU A 61 -3.20 10.05 -3.28
C LEU A 61 -4.39 10.89 -3.78
N GLU A 62 -4.32 11.40 -5.01
CA GLU A 62 -5.37 12.29 -5.54
C GLU A 62 -6.70 11.57 -5.82
N GLN A 63 -6.66 10.27 -6.11
CA GLN A 63 -7.82 9.45 -6.41
C GLN A 63 -7.54 7.96 -6.19
N PRO A 64 -8.55 7.12 -5.84
CA PRO A 64 -8.34 5.69 -5.64
C PRO A 64 -7.80 5.03 -6.90
N LEU A 65 -7.04 3.94 -6.73
CA LEU A 65 -6.51 3.20 -7.86
C LEU A 65 -7.67 2.69 -8.71
N PRO A 66 -7.55 2.76 -10.05
CA PRO A 66 -8.57 2.22 -10.93
C PRO A 66 -8.76 0.73 -10.64
N LYS A 67 -10.02 0.33 -10.42
CA LYS A 67 -10.38 -1.07 -10.26
C LYS A 67 -10.25 -1.75 -11.62
N THR A 68 -9.31 -2.69 -11.74
CA THR A 68 -9.20 -3.62 -12.87
C THR A 68 -10.25 -4.70 -12.82
#